data_AF-A0A914LVL3-F1
#
_entry.id   AF-A0A914LVL3-F1
#
_cell.length_a   1.000
_cell.length_b   1.000
_cell.length_c   1.000
_cell.angle_alpha   90.00
_cell.angle_beta   90.00
_cell.angle_gamma   90.00
#
_symmetry.space_group_name_H-M   'P 1'
#
loop_
_entity.id
_entity.type
_entity.pdbx_description
1 polymer ?
#
loop_
_entity_poly.entity_id
_entity_poly.type
_entity_poly.pdbx_seq_one_letter_code
_entity_poly.pdbx_strand_id
1 'polypeptide(L)'
;MRHFYELVLEDYPCRLYFDLEFPYDVNKEANGPKLTEEFCKIVCRSLHSLLNIDLDPIKNFLILDSSSTSKFSAHVIVHVKEGENEKLFPNNVALKTIVMFICSNLLKSDCCILNGPKDSPIFLCDICVYTKNRNFRIFQSSKCGKDAILRLADYCRFYEENGQQSPKNAKIFLDSLIIPFGYDKLELVNLSSLPAVCALNATVEALRRRHSMGKKGAIEPFLNDENLDVARVEEEENEQNIQQPSTSNAMPRAAPRVLANRVAGNSIRKGPTIPNDAIFSFHKIKLKK
;
A
#
# COMPACT_ATOMS: atom_id res chain seq x y z
N MET A 1 -6.18 23.31 -13.07
CA MET A 1 -6.20 21.95 -12.49
C MET A 1 -4.78 21.48 -12.26
N ARG A 2 -4.59 20.59 -11.28
CA ARG A 2 -3.30 19.94 -10.97
C ARG A 2 -3.37 18.47 -11.34
N HIS A 3 -2.29 17.90 -11.86
CA HIS A 3 -2.22 16.52 -12.33
C HIS A 3 -0.99 15.82 -11.72
N PHE A 4 -0.88 15.84 -10.39
CA PHE A 4 0.26 15.28 -9.69
C PHE A 4 -0.02 13.86 -9.19
N TYR A 5 1.04 13.07 -9.22
CA TYR A 5 1.08 11.69 -8.77
C TYR A 5 2.30 11.53 -7.86
N GLU A 6 2.12 10.77 -6.80
CA GLU A 6 3.18 10.23 -5.97
C GLU A 6 3.77 9.02 -6.69
N LEU A 7 5.10 8.93 -6.72
CA LEU A 7 5.78 7.76 -7.20
C LEU A 7 6.05 6.83 -6.01
N VAL A 8 5.25 5.76 -5.89
CA VAL A 8 5.42 4.76 -4.84
C VAL A 8 6.53 3.80 -5.25
N LEU A 9 7.72 4.03 -4.72
CA LEU A 9 8.94 3.30 -5.03
C LEU A 9 8.86 1.84 -4.55
N GLU A 10 9.50 0.94 -5.28
CA GLU A 10 9.39 -0.50 -5.08
C GLU A 10 9.79 -0.98 -3.67
N ASP A 11 10.87 -0.43 -3.10
CA ASP A 11 11.49 -0.91 -1.87
C ASP A 11 11.38 0.07 -0.69
N TYR A 12 10.39 0.95 -0.73
CA TYR A 12 10.23 1.98 0.28
C TYR A 12 9.13 1.61 1.27
N PRO A 13 9.36 1.81 2.58
CA PRO A 13 8.32 1.70 3.58
C PRO A 13 7.12 2.58 3.25
N CYS A 14 5.93 1.99 3.30
CA CYS A 14 4.71 2.67 2.90
C CYS A 14 3.52 2.28 3.75
N ARG A 15 2.49 3.12 3.75
CA ARG A 15 1.17 2.79 4.27
C ARG A 15 0.54 1.70 3.40
N LEU A 16 -0.36 0.91 3.98
CA LEU A 16 -1.28 0.11 3.17
C LEU A 16 -2.29 1.07 2.53
N TYR A 17 -2.59 0.87 1.26
CA TYR A 17 -3.50 1.74 0.51
C TYR A 17 -4.29 0.94 -0.52
N PHE A 18 -5.42 1.46 -0.96
CA PHE A 18 -6.29 0.85 -1.95
C PHE A 18 -6.82 1.89 -2.92
N ASP A 19 -6.94 1.52 -4.19
CA ASP A 19 -7.73 2.23 -5.18
C ASP A 19 -9.05 1.48 -5.33
N LEU A 20 -10.16 2.10 -4.94
CA LEU A 20 -11.50 1.51 -5.01
C LEU A 20 -12.24 2.10 -6.20
N GLU A 21 -12.79 1.25 -7.06
CA GLU A 21 -13.60 1.71 -8.19
C GLU A 21 -14.59 0.68 -8.70
N PHE A 22 -15.72 1.19 -9.21
CA PHE A 22 -16.65 0.41 -10.03
C PHE A 22 -17.49 1.32 -10.92
N PRO A 23 -17.88 0.84 -12.11
CA PRO A 23 -18.72 1.61 -13.02
C PRO A 23 -20.21 1.55 -12.58
N TYR A 24 -20.95 2.65 -12.73
CA TYR A 24 -22.34 2.73 -12.26
C TYR A 24 -23.36 2.07 -13.17
N ASP A 25 -23.09 1.99 -14.49
CA ASP A 25 -24.00 1.46 -15.50
C ASP A 25 -24.40 0.00 -15.24
N VAL A 26 -23.46 -0.82 -14.78
CA VAL A 26 -23.65 -2.24 -14.44
C VAL A 26 -23.80 -2.51 -12.93
N ASN A 27 -23.78 -1.47 -12.09
CA ASN A 27 -23.92 -1.55 -10.62
C ASN A 27 -24.88 -0.49 -10.06
N LYS A 28 -26.09 -0.38 -10.62
CA LYS A 28 -27.03 0.72 -10.32
C LYS A 28 -27.46 0.83 -8.85
N GLU A 29 -27.56 -0.30 -8.16
CA GLU A 29 -27.97 -0.37 -6.76
C GLU A 29 -26.79 -0.27 -5.76
N ALA A 30 -25.56 -0.21 -6.27
CA ALA A 30 -24.37 -0.21 -5.42
C ALA A 30 -24.17 1.14 -4.74
N ASN A 31 -24.04 1.12 -3.41
CA ASN A 31 -23.75 2.30 -2.60
C ASN A 31 -22.25 2.35 -2.27
N GLY A 32 -21.50 3.20 -2.97
CA GLY A 32 -20.05 3.34 -2.82
C GLY A 32 -19.58 3.61 -1.37
N PRO A 33 -20.13 4.61 -0.67
CA PRO A 33 -19.83 4.86 0.74
C PRO A 33 -20.06 3.64 1.64
N LYS A 34 -21.20 2.96 1.48
CA LYS A 34 -21.51 1.77 2.29
C LYS A 34 -20.59 0.60 2.00
N LEU A 35 -20.27 0.38 0.72
CA LEU A 35 -19.31 -0.65 0.30
C LEU A 35 -17.90 -0.35 0.82
N THR A 36 -17.50 0.92 0.86
CA THR A 36 -16.21 1.33 1.44
C THR A 36 -16.16 1.03 2.94
N GLU A 37 -17.24 1.29 3.68
CA GLU A 37 -17.34 0.94 5.11
C GLU A 37 -17.19 -0.56 5.35
N GLU A 38 -17.92 -1.39 4.59
CA GLU A 38 -17.82 -2.85 4.71
C GLU A 38 -16.45 -3.38 4.28
N PHE A 39 -15.85 -2.79 3.25
CA PHE A 39 -14.48 -3.08 2.82
C PHE A 39 -13.48 -2.82 3.95
N CYS A 40 -13.51 -1.64 4.58
CA CYS A 40 -12.64 -1.30 5.71
C CYS A 40 -12.78 -2.30 6.87
N LYS A 41 -14.00 -2.75 7.20
CA LYS A 41 -14.24 -3.79 8.22
C LYS A 41 -13.59 -5.13 7.84
N ILE A 42 -13.60 -5.51 6.56
CA ILE A 42 -12.93 -6.73 6.10
C ILE A 42 -11.42 -6.57 6.15
N VAL A 43 -10.88 -5.39 5.81
CA VAL A 43 -9.46 -5.09 5.99
C VAL A 43 -9.05 -5.22 7.46
N CYS A 44 -9.79 -4.62 8.40
CA CYS A 44 -9.52 -4.75 9.84
C CYS A 44 -9.47 -6.22 10.29
N ARG A 45 -10.50 -7.01 9.97
CA ARG A 45 -10.55 -8.45 10.32
C ARG A 45 -9.41 -9.24 9.70
N SER A 46 -9.04 -8.91 8.47
CA SER A 46 -7.94 -9.58 7.76
C SER A 46 -6.58 -9.27 8.39
N LEU A 47 -6.32 -8.01 8.74
CA LEU A 47 -5.08 -7.60 9.39
C LEU A 47 -4.97 -8.13 10.82
N HIS A 48 -6.08 -8.17 11.57
CA HIS A 48 -6.13 -8.82 12.88
C HIS A 48 -5.77 -10.32 12.75
N SER A 49 -6.43 -11.03 11.83
CA SER A 49 -6.19 -12.46 11.64
C SER A 49 -4.78 -12.80 11.13
N LEU A 50 -4.16 -11.94 10.31
CA LEU A 50 -2.89 -12.23 9.64
C LEU A 50 -1.68 -11.74 10.44
N LEU A 51 -1.82 -10.59 11.10
CA LEU A 51 -0.70 -9.84 11.68
C LEU A 51 -0.97 -9.44 13.14
N ASN A 52 -2.12 -9.80 13.71
CA ASN A 52 -2.56 -9.37 15.03
C ASN A 52 -2.56 -7.83 15.18
N ILE A 53 -2.96 -7.13 14.10
CA ILE A 53 -3.09 -5.68 14.07
C ILE A 53 -4.57 -5.33 14.21
N ASP A 54 -4.90 -4.68 15.33
CA ASP A 54 -6.24 -4.15 15.58
C ASP A 54 -6.37 -2.73 15.02
N LEU A 55 -7.29 -2.57 14.09
CA LEU A 55 -7.64 -1.27 13.50
C LEU A 55 -9.12 -0.97 13.71
N ASP A 56 -9.43 0.30 13.88
CA ASP A 56 -10.77 0.83 13.85
C ASP A 56 -11.11 1.29 12.41
N PRO A 57 -12.22 0.80 11.80
CA PRO A 57 -12.56 1.09 10.41
C PRO A 57 -12.88 2.57 10.14
N ILE A 58 -13.06 3.38 11.18
CA ILE A 58 -13.38 4.80 11.11
C ILE A 58 -12.16 5.66 11.45
N LYS A 59 -11.37 5.28 12.46
CA LYS A 59 -10.21 6.07 12.93
C LYS A 59 -8.92 5.83 12.16
N ASN A 60 -8.76 4.67 11.51
CA ASN A 60 -7.51 4.30 10.86
C ASN A 60 -7.52 4.46 9.33
N PHE A 61 -8.65 4.82 8.73
CA PHE A 61 -8.82 4.84 7.27
C PHE A 61 -9.11 6.26 6.79
N LEU A 62 -8.12 6.88 6.13
CA LEU A 62 -8.30 8.13 5.41
C LEU A 62 -8.88 7.82 4.01
N ILE A 63 -10.05 8.37 3.72
CA ILE A 63 -10.76 8.11 2.46
C ILE A 63 -10.81 9.39 1.63
N LEU A 64 -10.30 9.31 0.40
CA LEU A 64 -10.39 10.37 -0.60
C LEU A 64 -11.31 9.94 -1.74
N ASP A 65 -12.26 10.79 -2.13
CA ASP A 65 -13.20 10.53 -3.22
C ASP A 65 -12.83 11.33 -4.48
N SER A 66 -12.98 10.70 -5.63
CA SER A 66 -12.89 11.32 -6.96
C SER A 66 -13.93 10.75 -7.92
N SER A 67 -15.08 10.35 -7.36
CA SER A 67 -16.20 9.80 -8.10
C SER A 67 -16.65 10.78 -9.18
N SER A 68 -17.19 10.22 -10.26
CA SER A 68 -17.71 10.99 -11.40
C SER A 68 -19.17 10.62 -11.64
N THR A 69 -19.79 11.17 -12.67
CA THR A 69 -21.12 10.73 -13.10
C THR A 69 -21.14 9.30 -13.67
N SER A 70 -19.97 8.75 -14.05
CA SER A 70 -19.85 7.45 -14.72
C SER A 70 -19.40 6.31 -13.80
N LYS A 71 -18.74 6.63 -12.69
CA LYS A 71 -18.14 5.63 -11.81
C LYS A 71 -17.92 6.14 -10.40
N PHE A 72 -17.94 5.20 -9.46
CA PHE A 72 -17.37 5.38 -8.13
C PHE A 72 -15.83 5.32 -8.22
N SER A 73 -15.13 6.17 -7.46
CA SER A 73 -13.67 6.13 -7.37
C SER A 73 -13.18 6.74 -6.07
N ALA A 74 -12.55 5.94 -5.22
CA ALA A 74 -12.02 6.39 -3.94
C ALA A 74 -10.62 5.82 -3.68
N HIS A 75 -9.73 6.61 -3.11
CA HIS A 75 -8.50 6.11 -2.52
C HIS A 75 -8.73 5.91 -1.03
N VAL A 76 -8.27 4.77 -0.49
CA VAL A 76 -8.27 4.49 0.94
C VAL A 76 -6.82 4.32 1.40
N ILE A 77 -6.40 5.10 2.40
CA ILE A 77 -5.06 5.07 2.98
C ILE A 77 -5.18 4.64 4.44
N VAL A 78 -4.47 3.58 4.81
CA VAL A 78 -4.54 2.96 6.13
C VAL A 78 -3.39 3.47 7.01
N HIS A 79 -3.75 4.09 8.12
CA HIS A 79 -2.84 4.50 9.17
C HIS A 79 -2.80 3.44 10.26
N VAL A 80 -1.75 2.61 10.27
CA VAL A 80 -1.51 1.65 11.34
C VAL A 80 -0.83 2.40 12.49
N LYS A 81 -1.55 2.59 13.60
CA LYS A 81 -1.04 3.28 14.78
C LYS A 81 -1.04 2.35 15.99
N GLU A 82 0.07 2.35 16.72
CA GLU A 82 0.18 1.72 18.03
C GLU A 82 0.49 2.80 19.06
N GLY A 83 -0.54 3.23 19.80
CA GLY A 83 -0.48 4.47 20.57
C GLY A 83 -0.27 5.68 19.66
N GLU A 84 0.76 6.48 19.96
CA GLU A 84 1.12 7.68 19.17
C GLU A 84 2.03 7.37 17.97
N ASN A 85 2.54 6.13 17.86
CA ASN A 85 3.51 5.76 16.84
C ASN A 85 2.80 5.18 15.61
N GLU A 86 3.14 5.70 14.43
CA GLU A 86 2.71 5.14 13.15
C GLU A 86 3.69 4.04 12.69
N LYS A 87 3.14 2.95 12.17
CA LYS A 87 3.89 1.84 11.57
C LYS A 87 3.64 1.75 10.07
N LEU A 88 4.67 1.36 9.34
CA LEU A 88 4.63 1.18 7.88
C LEU A 88 4.84 -0.27 7.49
N PHE A 89 4.32 -0.65 6.33
CA PHE A 89 4.69 -1.92 5.71
C PHE A 89 6.04 -1.76 4.99
N PRO A 90 6.88 -2.79 4.94
CA PRO A 90 8.23 -2.69 4.40
C PRO A 90 8.31 -2.19 2.95
N ASN A 91 7.39 -2.64 2.09
CA ASN A 91 7.34 -2.26 0.68
C ASN A 91 6.03 -2.69 -0.01
N ASN A 92 5.84 -2.23 -1.25
CA ASN A 92 4.69 -2.57 -2.09
C ASN A 92 4.58 -4.07 -2.41
N VAL A 93 5.71 -4.79 -2.49
CA VAL A 93 5.71 -6.24 -2.76
C VAL A 93 5.05 -7.00 -1.61
N ALA A 94 5.38 -6.65 -0.37
CA ALA A 94 4.75 -7.22 0.82
C ALA A 94 3.24 -6.90 0.89
N LEU A 95 2.84 -5.70 0.45
CA LEU A 95 1.42 -5.34 0.36
C LEU A 95 0.64 -6.25 -0.58
N LYS A 96 1.22 -6.68 -1.71
CA LYS A 96 0.55 -7.59 -2.65
C LYS A 96 0.07 -8.86 -1.95
N THR A 97 0.91 -9.51 -1.14
CA THR A 97 0.54 -10.72 -0.39
C THR A 97 -0.61 -10.48 0.59
N ILE A 98 -0.55 -9.37 1.34
CA ILE A 98 -1.59 -8.99 2.31
C ILE A 98 -2.91 -8.70 1.58
N VAL A 99 -2.86 -7.99 0.46
CA VAL A 99 -4.05 -7.64 -0.34
C VAL A 99 -4.68 -8.89 -0.94
N MET A 100 -3.88 -9.86 -1.40
CA MET A 100 -4.41 -11.13 -1.87
C MET A 100 -5.14 -11.90 -0.75
N PHE A 101 -4.60 -11.89 0.47
CA PHE A 101 -5.30 -12.45 1.63
C PHE A 101 -6.63 -11.74 1.90
N ILE A 102 -6.66 -10.40 1.87
CA ILE A 102 -7.88 -9.60 2.01
C ILE A 102 -8.88 -9.98 0.92
N CYS A 103 -8.45 -10.05 -0.34
CA CYS A 103 -9.30 -10.48 -1.46
C CYS A 103 -9.90 -11.86 -1.21
N SER A 104 -9.13 -12.82 -0.69
CA SER A 104 -9.67 -14.14 -0.33
C SER A 104 -10.82 -14.06 0.69
N ASN A 105 -10.76 -13.12 1.63
CA ASN A 105 -11.80 -12.92 2.63
C ASN A 105 -13.00 -12.17 2.07
N LEU A 106 -12.81 -11.24 1.13
CA LEU A 106 -13.91 -10.66 0.33
C LEU A 106 -14.69 -11.78 -0.39
N LEU A 107 -13.99 -12.75 -0.96
CA LEU A 107 -14.61 -13.89 -1.65
C LEU A 107 -15.39 -14.81 -0.72
N LYS A 108 -14.83 -15.16 0.44
CA LYS A 108 -15.49 -16.02 1.42
C LYS A 108 -16.76 -15.38 1.98
N SER A 109 -16.78 -14.05 2.08
CA SER A 109 -17.92 -13.28 2.60
C SER A 109 -18.91 -12.83 1.53
N ASP A 110 -18.62 -13.10 0.24
CA ASP A 110 -19.37 -12.60 -0.92
C ASP A 110 -19.66 -11.08 -0.84
N CYS A 111 -18.70 -10.32 -0.31
CA CYS A 111 -18.84 -8.90 -0.02
C CYS A 111 -17.86 -8.08 -0.86
N CYS A 112 -18.27 -6.87 -1.27
CA CYS A 112 -17.47 -5.98 -2.12
C CYS A 112 -17.02 -6.63 -3.44
N ILE A 113 -17.87 -7.48 -4.00
CA ILE A 113 -17.74 -8.06 -5.33
C ILE A 113 -18.83 -7.42 -6.20
N LEU A 114 -18.42 -6.82 -7.32
CA LEU A 114 -19.26 -5.98 -8.17
C LEU A 114 -19.21 -6.49 -9.61
N ASN A 115 -20.07 -5.96 -10.48
CA ASN A 115 -20.04 -6.26 -11.90
C ASN A 115 -19.03 -5.34 -12.62
N GLY A 116 -18.13 -5.94 -13.38
CA GLY A 116 -17.25 -5.27 -14.31
C GLY A 116 -17.79 -5.31 -15.74
N PRO A 117 -16.95 -4.98 -16.74
CA PRO A 117 -17.33 -5.06 -18.15
C PRO A 117 -17.85 -6.46 -18.52
N LYS A 118 -18.92 -6.53 -19.30
CA LYS A 118 -19.57 -7.81 -19.71
C LYS A 118 -20.06 -8.65 -18.52
N ASP A 119 -20.46 -8.01 -17.42
CA ASP A 119 -20.96 -8.64 -16.20
C ASP A 119 -19.98 -9.63 -15.54
N SER A 120 -18.68 -9.49 -15.82
CA SER A 120 -17.65 -10.26 -15.12
C SER A 120 -17.46 -9.73 -13.71
N PRO A 121 -17.48 -10.55 -12.65
CA PRO A 121 -17.27 -10.04 -11.30
C PRO A 121 -15.86 -9.46 -11.11
N ILE A 122 -15.81 -8.33 -10.41
CA ILE A 122 -14.60 -7.61 -10.01
C ILE A 122 -14.61 -7.39 -8.51
N PHE A 123 -13.44 -7.23 -7.90
CA PHE A 123 -13.35 -6.69 -6.54
C PHE A 123 -13.60 -5.18 -6.56
N LEU A 124 -14.10 -4.65 -5.45
CA LEU A 124 -14.17 -3.20 -5.25
C LEU A 124 -12.79 -2.52 -5.35
N CYS A 125 -11.72 -3.19 -4.90
CA CYS A 125 -10.35 -2.69 -4.97
C CYS A 125 -9.62 -3.13 -6.24
N ASP A 126 -8.91 -2.21 -6.89
CA ASP A 126 -7.97 -2.50 -7.98
C ASP A 126 -6.67 -3.10 -7.41
N ILE A 127 -6.47 -4.40 -7.63
CA ILE A 127 -5.25 -5.11 -7.22
C ILE A 127 -4.05 -4.78 -8.09
N CYS A 128 -4.26 -4.18 -9.27
CA CYS A 128 -3.18 -3.86 -10.21
C CYS A 128 -2.36 -2.66 -9.73
N VAL A 129 -2.69 -2.04 -8.60
CA VAL A 129 -1.95 -0.90 -8.05
C VAL A 129 -0.62 -1.27 -7.40
N TYR A 130 -0.45 -2.53 -6.97
CA TYR A 130 0.78 -2.99 -6.30
C TYR A 130 1.84 -3.43 -7.31
N THR A 131 2.29 -2.47 -8.12
CA THR A 131 3.37 -2.64 -9.11
C THR A 131 4.58 -1.80 -8.74
N LYS A 132 5.76 -2.18 -9.25
CA LYS A 132 7.01 -1.42 -9.08
C LYS A 132 6.83 0.03 -9.56
N ASN A 133 7.28 1.00 -8.76
CA ASN A 133 7.27 2.43 -9.12
C ASN A 133 5.88 2.94 -9.56
N ARG A 134 4.83 2.56 -8.82
CA ARG A 134 3.45 2.92 -9.14
C ARG A 134 3.24 4.42 -9.01
N ASN A 135 2.66 5.04 -10.04
CA ASN A 135 2.11 6.38 -9.92
C ASN A 135 0.75 6.33 -9.21
N PHE A 136 0.61 7.02 -8.08
CA PHE A 136 -0.61 7.10 -7.30
C PHE A 136 -1.06 8.56 -7.19
N ARG A 137 -2.31 8.86 -7.58
CA ARG A 137 -2.77 10.26 -7.71
C ARG A 137 -2.87 10.93 -6.33
N ILE A 138 -2.29 12.12 -6.19
CA ILE A 138 -2.24 12.85 -4.92
C ILE A 138 -3.53 13.65 -4.68
N PHE A 139 -3.87 13.87 -3.40
CA PHE A 139 -4.91 14.78 -2.94
C PHE A 139 -4.94 16.11 -3.71
N GLN A 140 -6.14 16.55 -4.08
CA GLN A 140 -6.46 17.72 -4.90
C GLN A 140 -5.89 17.74 -6.32
N SER A 141 -5.47 16.59 -6.84
CA SER A 141 -5.14 16.41 -8.26
C SER A 141 -6.27 15.69 -9.01
N SER A 142 -6.36 15.93 -10.32
CA SER A 142 -7.21 15.19 -11.25
C SER A 142 -6.36 14.43 -12.26
N LYS A 143 -6.94 13.43 -12.93
CA LYS A 143 -6.28 12.81 -14.10
C LYS A 143 -6.20 13.85 -15.22
N CYS A 144 -5.16 13.78 -16.06
CA CYS A 144 -5.03 14.68 -17.21
C CYS A 144 -6.28 14.56 -18.10
N GLY A 145 -6.87 15.69 -18.49
CA GLY A 145 -8.11 15.73 -19.29
C GLY A 145 -9.38 15.30 -18.55
N LYS A 146 -9.35 15.19 -17.22
CA LYS A 146 -10.52 14.90 -16.38
C LYS A 146 -10.72 15.98 -15.33
N ASP A 147 -11.98 16.28 -15.04
CA ASP A 147 -12.37 17.31 -14.07
C ASP A 147 -12.59 16.75 -12.65
N ALA A 148 -12.66 15.42 -12.50
CA ALA A 148 -12.80 14.76 -11.20
C ALA A 148 -11.51 14.93 -10.37
N ILE A 149 -11.58 15.82 -9.38
CA ILE A 149 -10.50 16.13 -8.43
C ILE A 149 -10.62 15.20 -7.22
N LEU A 150 -9.50 14.59 -6.81
CA LEU A 150 -9.43 13.78 -5.59
C LEU A 150 -9.53 14.66 -4.33
N ARG A 151 -10.55 14.45 -3.50
CA ARG A 151 -10.87 15.28 -2.32
C ARG A 151 -11.11 14.40 -1.11
N LEU A 152 -11.11 14.98 0.09
CA LEU A 152 -11.56 14.28 1.29
C LEU A 152 -13.01 13.87 1.07
N ALA A 153 -13.33 12.59 1.27
CA ALA A 153 -14.68 12.11 1.07
C ALA A 153 -15.62 12.64 2.16
N ASP A 154 -16.84 13.03 1.81
CA ASP A 154 -17.83 13.53 2.79
C ASP A 154 -18.23 12.47 3.83
N TYR A 155 -18.04 11.19 3.49
CA TYR A 155 -18.27 10.04 4.37
C TYR A 155 -16.99 9.60 5.12
N CYS A 156 -15.87 10.31 4.97
CA CYS A 156 -14.64 10.04 5.70
C CYS A 156 -14.68 10.69 7.10
N ARG A 157 -14.70 9.87 8.15
CA ARG A 157 -14.75 10.34 9.54
C ARG A 157 -13.40 10.31 10.26
N PHE A 158 -12.32 9.95 9.55
CA PHE A 158 -10.95 9.85 10.06
C PHE A 158 -10.54 11.00 11.00
N TYR A 159 -10.71 12.25 10.58
CA TYR A 159 -10.28 13.40 11.40
C TYR A 159 -11.18 13.63 12.60
N GLU A 160 -12.50 13.53 12.41
CA GLU A 160 -13.49 13.81 13.44
C GLU A 160 -13.36 12.82 14.60
N GLU A 161 -13.19 11.53 14.29
CA GLU A 161 -12.98 10.48 15.30
C GLU A 161 -11.60 10.50 15.95
N ASN A 162 -10.64 11.21 15.34
CA ASN A 162 -9.33 11.51 15.93
C ASN A 162 -9.32 12.89 16.63
N GLY A 163 -10.49 13.47 16.93
CA GLY A 163 -10.61 14.71 17.71
C GLY A 163 -10.23 15.99 16.95
N GLN A 164 -10.17 15.93 15.61
CA GLN A 164 -9.78 17.04 14.75
C GLN A 164 -10.98 17.56 13.95
N GLN A 165 -11.43 18.76 14.29
CA GLN A 165 -12.46 19.45 13.52
C GLN A 165 -11.81 20.24 12.38
N SER A 166 -12.37 20.14 11.17
CA SER A 166 -11.98 20.94 10.00
C SER A 166 -10.47 20.88 9.67
N PRO A 167 -9.95 19.70 9.28
CA PRO A 167 -8.54 19.53 8.93
C PRO A 167 -8.12 20.46 7.79
N LYS A 168 -6.95 21.10 7.93
CA LYS A 168 -6.37 21.93 6.86
C LYS A 168 -5.92 21.06 5.69
N ASN A 169 -6.03 21.57 4.47
CA ASN A 169 -5.58 20.88 3.25
C ASN A 169 -4.13 20.38 3.31
N ALA A 170 -3.22 21.14 3.94
CA ALA A 170 -1.82 20.73 4.08
C ALA A 170 -1.68 19.46 4.94
N LYS A 171 -2.51 19.30 5.97
CA LYS A 171 -2.54 18.10 6.79
C LYS A 171 -3.12 16.92 6.00
N ILE A 172 -4.24 17.13 5.31
CA ILE A 172 -4.85 16.07 4.48
C ILE A 172 -3.88 15.59 3.40
N PHE A 173 -3.16 16.52 2.78
CA PHE A 173 -2.10 16.20 1.82
C PHE A 173 -1.03 15.27 2.44
N LEU A 174 -0.47 15.64 3.60
CA LEU A 174 0.59 14.85 4.26
C LEU A 174 0.09 13.48 4.75
N ASP A 175 -1.12 13.43 5.31
CA ASP A 175 -1.73 12.19 5.76
C ASP A 175 -2.09 11.28 4.58
N SER A 176 -2.37 11.84 3.41
CA SER A 176 -2.69 11.08 2.19
C SER A 176 -1.49 10.48 1.44
N LEU A 177 -0.26 10.83 1.82
CA LEU A 177 0.93 10.27 1.18
C LEU A 177 1.04 8.77 1.48
N ILE A 178 1.34 7.99 0.46
CA ILE A 178 1.56 6.54 0.61
C ILE A 178 2.90 6.29 1.30
N ILE A 179 3.93 7.04 0.93
CA ILE A 179 5.23 7.10 1.60
C ILE A 179 5.26 8.40 2.42
N PRO A 180 5.00 8.35 3.73
CA PRO A 180 4.94 9.56 4.53
C PRO A 180 6.28 10.27 4.64
N PHE A 181 6.21 11.57 4.92
CA PHE A 181 7.39 12.32 5.33
C PHE A 181 8.00 11.71 6.61
N GLY A 182 9.31 11.45 6.60
CA GLY A 182 9.99 10.82 7.73
C GLY A 182 9.79 9.30 7.83
N TYR A 183 9.39 8.63 6.74
CA TYR A 183 9.22 7.16 6.69
C TYR A 183 10.44 6.38 7.22
N ASP A 184 11.65 6.95 7.10
CA ASP A 184 12.92 6.39 7.57
C ASP A 184 13.03 6.28 9.10
N LYS A 185 12.15 6.98 9.83
CA LYS A 185 12.12 7.03 11.29
C LYS A 185 10.94 6.25 11.88
N LEU A 186 10.04 5.76 11.03
CA LEU A 186 8.86 5.02 11.46
C LEU A 186 9.19 3.54 11.59
N GLU A 187 8.54 2.89 12.54
CA GLU A 187 8.70 1.45 12.73
C GLU A 187 8.02 0.67 11.61
N LEU A 188 8.57 -0.49 11.29
CA LEU A 188 7.96 -1.41 10.33
C LEU A 188 7.02 -2.37 11.04
N VAL A 189 5.92 -2.70 10.38
CA VAL A 189 5.06 -3.81 10.73
C VAL A 189 5.88 -5.10 10.66
N ASN A 190 5.84 -5.90 11.73
CA ASN A 190 6.48 -7.20 11.74
C ASN A 190 5.69 -8.18 10.88
N LEU A 191 6.33 -8.71 9.84
CA LEU A 191 5.75 -9.66 8.91
C LEU A 191 6.16 -11.11 9.18
N SER A 192 6.84 -11.41 10.30
CA SER A 192 7.31 -12.77 10.63
C SER A 192 6.18 -13.79 10.76
N SER A 193 4.94 -13.34 10.97
CA SER A 193 3.76 -14.21 11.06
C SER A 193 3.02 -14.42 9.75
N LEU A 194 3.42 -13.78 8.64
CA LEU A 194 2.77 -13.97 7.33
C LEU A 194 3.07 -15.38 6.81
N PRO A 195 2.08 -16.29 6.73
CA PRO A 195 2.27 -17.53 6.01
C PRO A 195 2.01 -17.20 4.54
N ALA A 196 3.03 -16.71 3.84
CA ALA A 196 2.95 -16.28 2.44
C ALA A 196 2.30 -17.35 1.53
N VAL A 197 2.58 -18.62 1.82
CA VAL A 197 2.05 -19.80 1.11
C VAL A 197 0.57 -20.06 1.40
N CYS A 198 0.09 -19.85 2.64
CA CYS A 198 -1.30 -20.15 3.00
C CYS A 198 -2.29 -19.13 2.43
N ALA A 199 -1.92 -17.85 2.38
CA ALA A 199 -2.78 -16.79 1.84
C ALA A 199 -3.03 -16.96 0.33
N LEU A 200 -1.98 -17.32 -0.42
CA LEU A 200 -2.06 -17.56 -1.85
C LEU A 200 -2.90 -18.80 -2.17
N ASN A 201 -2.63 -19.92 -1.49
CA ASN A 201 -3.37 -21.16 -1.66
C ASN A 201 -4.85 -21.02 -1.28
N ALA A 202 -5.16 -20.31 -0.19
CA ALA A 202 -6.55 -20.04 0.19
C ALA A 202 -7.29 -19.18 -0.84
N THR A 203 -6.60 -18.24 -1.50
CA THR A 203 -7.18 -17.41 -2.55
C THR A 203 -7.47 -18.24 -3.79
N VAL A 204 -6.49 -18.98 -4.29
CA VAL A 204 -6.65 -19.89 -5.44
C VAL A 204 -7.77 -20.91 -5.20
N GLU A 205 -7.85 -21.46 -3.99
CA GLU A 205 -8.88 -22.44 -3.66
C GLU A 205 -10.28 -21.81 -3.54
N ALA A 206 -10.41 -20.63 -2.91
CA ALA A 206 -11.67 -19.89 -2.88
C ALA A 206 -12.15 -19.51 -4.30
N LEU A 207 -11.20 -19.18 -5.18
CA LEU A 207 -11.43 -18.93 -6.60
C LEU A 207 -11.92 -20.19 -7.34
N ARG A 208 -11.25 -21.34 -7.17
CA ARG A 208 -11.68 -22.62 -7.78
C ARG A 208 -13.11 -23.00 -7.39
N ARG A 209 -13.49 -22.85 -6.12
CA ARG A 209 -14.86 -23.15 -5.66
C ARG A 209 -15.92 -22.26 -6.30
N ARG A 210 -15.65 -20.97 -6.48
CA ARG A 210 -16.58 -20.07 -7.20
C ARG A 210 -16.71 -20.43 -8.68
N HIS A 211 -15.63 -20.90 -9.31
CA HIS A 211 -15.67 -21.40 -10.69
C HIS A 211 -16.53 -22.67 -10.83
N SER A 212 -16.41 -23.63 -9.90
CA SER A 212 -17.22 -24.86 -9.92
C SER A 212 -18.72 -24.62 -9.69
N MET A 213 -19.10 -23.50 -9.08
CA MET A 213 -20.51 -23.12 -8.84
C MET A 213 -21.18 -22.41 -10.04
N GLY A 214 -20.59 -22.46 -11.23
CA GLY A 214 -21.26 -22.02 -12.47
C GLY A 214 -21.15 -20.53 -12.81
N LYS A 215 -20.41 -19.73 -12.02
CA LYS A 215 -20.05 -18.34 -12.38
C LYS A 215 -18.84 -18.35 -13.35
N LYS A 216 -19.02 -18.87 -14.56
CA LYS A 216 -17.97 -18.92 -15.61
C LYS A 216 -17.66 -17.51 -16.14
N GLY A 217 -16.36 -17.16 -16.24
CA GLY A 217 -15.85 -15.88 -16.76
C GLY A 217 -15.24 -14.93 -15.72
N ALA A 218 -15.33 -15.29 -14.43
CA ALA A 218 -15.08 -14.42 -13.30
C ALA A 218 -13.63 -14.30 -12.81
N ILE A 219 -12.75 -15.22 -13.24
CA ILE A 219 -11.58 -15.59 -12.44
C ILE A 219 -10.29 -15.76 -13.25
N GLU A 220 -10.36 -16.13 -14.53
CA GLU A 220 -9.16 -16.42 -15.32
C GLU A 220 -8.12 -15.28 -15.39
N PRO A 221 -8.51 -13.99 -15.46
CA PRO A 221 -7.53 -12.90 -15.44
C PRO A 221 -6.70 -12.84 -14.13
N PHE A 222 -7.24 -13.35 -13.02
CA PHE A 222 -6.60 -13.33 -11.71
C PHE A 222 -5.74 -14.58 -11.43
N LEU A 223 -5.84 -15.61 -12.28
CA LEU A 223 -5.03 -16.84 -12.21
C LEU A 223 -3.89 -16.84 -13.24
N ASN A 224 -3.99 -16.03 -14.30
CA ASN A 224 -3.06 -16.00 -15.44
C ASN A 224 -1.95 -14.93 -15.33
N ASP A 225 -1.86 -14.20 -14.23
CA ASP A 225 -0.77 -13.24 -14.04
C ASP A 225 0.53 -14.01 -13.78
N GLU A 226 1.51 -13.92 -14.70
CA GLU A 226 2.86 -14.53 -14.59
C GLU A 226 3.58 -14.19 -13.27
N ASN A 227 3.04 -13.24 -12.48
CA ASN A 227 3.51 -12.87 -11.15
C ASN A 227 3.00 -13.77 -10.00
N LEU A 228 2.31 -14.88 -10.30
CA LEU A 228 1.81 -15.89 -9.35
C LEU A 228 2.69 -17.16 -9.29
N ASP A 229 3.90 -17.12 -9.84
CA ASP A 229 4.82 -18.26 -9.92
C ASP A 229 5.22 -18.77 -8.51
N VAL A 230 4.41 -19.71 -8.00
CA VAL A 230 4.59 -20.44 -6.73
C VAL A 230 5.84 -21.34 -6.80
N ALA A 231 6.33 -21.63 -8.01
CA ALA A 231 7.37 -22.62 -8.26
C ALA A 231 8.76 -22.28 -7.69
N ARG A 232 9.03 -21.01 -7.34
CA ARG A 232 10.36 -20.59 -6.84
C ARG A 232 10.55 -20.65 -5.34
N VAL A 233 9.49 -20.85 -4.56
CA VAL A 233 9.61 -20.89 -3.08
C VAL A 233 9.94 -22.29 -2.58
N GLU A 234 9.66 -23.33 -3.37
CA GLU A 234 9.91 -24.73 -2.97
C GLU A 234 11.36 -25.19 -3.20
N GLU A 235 12.19 -24.44 -3.96
CA GLU A 235 13.55 -24.85 -4.30
C GLU A 235 14.63 -24.43 -3.26
N GLU A 236 14.37 -23.43 -2.41
CA GLU A 236 15.39 -22.96 -1.44
C GLU A 236 15.38 -23.72 -0.09
N GLU A 237 14.36 -24.52 0.21
CA GLU A 237 14.29 -25.28 1.48
C GLU A 237 14.82 -26.73 1.39
N ASN A 238 15.25 -27.20 0.21
CA ASN A 238 15.56 -28.63 0.00
C ASN A 238 17.02 -28.97 -0.33
N GLU A 239 17.97 -28.03 -0.25
CA GLU A 239 19.40 -28.38 -0.18
C GLU A 239 19.85 -28.52 1.28
N GLN A 240 19.47 -29.68 1.85
CA GLN A 240 19.98 -30.18 3.12
C GLN A 240 21.49 -30.41 3.08
N ASN A 241 22.18 -29.84 4.07
CA ASN A 241 22.89 -30.60 5.10
C ASN A 241 23.42 -32.00 4.68
N ILE A 242 24.68 -32.07 4.22
CA ILE A 242 25.48 -33.32 4.19
C ILE A 242 26.92 -33.01 4.66
N GLN A 243 27.28 -33.66 5.78
CA GLN A 243 28.60 -33.96 6.38
C GLN A 243 29.63 -32.85 6.70
N GLN A 244 30.02 -32.77 7.99
CA GLN A 244 31.42 -32.51 8.39
C GLN A 244 32.27 -33.79 8.22
N PRO A 245 33.57 -33.70 7.86
CA PRO A 245 34.60 -33.68 8.91
C PRO A 245 35.86 -32.81 8.64
N SER A 246 36.42 -32.30 9.75
CA SER A 246 37.84 -32.07 10.12
C SER A 246 38.91 -31.51 9.14
N THR A 247 39.57 -30.46 9.66
CA THR A 247 41.01 -30.07 9.63
C THR A 247 41.65 -29.29 8.47
N SER A 248 42.18 -28.14 8.88
CA SER A 248 43.46 -27.49 8.53
C SER A 248 43.54 -26.55 7.31
N ASN A 249 44.18 -25.41 7.61
CA ASN A 249 45.02 -24.54 6.78
C ASN A 249 44.43 -23.24 6.17
N ALA A 250 45.01 -22.15 6.71
CA ALA A 250 45.51 -20.94 6.04
C ALA A 250 44.55 -19.81 5.65
N MET A 251 44.77 -18.66 6.33
CA MET A 251 44.42 -17.30 5.89
C MET A 251 45.03 -16.95 4.51
N PRO A 252 44.49 -15.93 3.81
CA PRO A 252 45.12 -14.62 3.91
C PRO A 252 44.17 -13.44 4.17
N ARG A 253 44.74 -12.47 4.88
CA ARG A 253 44.26 -11.11 5.18
C ARG A 253 44.00 -10.28 3.91
N ALA A 254 43.07 -9.33 4.00
CA ALA A 254 43.38 -7.89 3.86
C ALA A 254 42.18 -7.01 4.26
N ALA A 255 42.42 -6.10 5.20
CA ALA A 255 41.60 -4.92 5.48
C ALA A 255 42.40 -3.69 5.04
N PRO A 256 41.77 -2.57 4.66
CA PRO A 256 42.43 -1.26 4.69
C PRO A 256 42.12 -0.54 6.01
N ARG A 257 43.17 -0.16 6.74
CA ARG A 257 43.14 0.78 7.86
C ARG A 257 43.33 2.21 7.35
N VAL A 258 42.42 3.10 7.81
CA VAL A 258 42.64 4.38 8.50
C VAL A 258 43.71 5.35 7.97
N LEU A 259 43.30 6.61 7.76
CA LEU A 259 44.07 7.75 8.28
C LEU A 259 43.15 8.79 8.93
N ALA A 260 43.32 8.97 10.24
CA ALA A 260 42.82 10.09 11.02
C ALA A 260 43.93 11.14 11.10
N ASN A 261 43.57 12.42 11.02
CA ASN A 261 44.40 13.51 11.52
C ASN A 261 43.56 14.33 12.51
N ARG A 262 44.05 14.41 13.75
CA ARG A 262 43.64 15.34 14.80
C ARG A 262 44.58 16.54 14.79
N VAL A 263 44.04 17.76 14.86
CA VAL A 263 44.66 18.89 15.58
C VAL A 263 43.55 19.67 16.30
N ALA A 264 43.87 20.08 17.53
CA ALA A 264 43.00 20.69 18.54
C ALA A 264 42.83 22.22 18.38
N GLY A 265 41.85 22.81 19.09
CA GLY A 265 41.92 24.22 19.50
C GLY A 265 40.58 24.96 19.71
N ASN A 266 40.26 25.20 20.98
CA ASN A 266 39.27 26.13 21.60
C ASN A 266 38.64 27.26 20.75
N SER A 267 37.36 27.54 20.97
CA SER A 267 36.86 28.71 21.75
C SER A 267 35.41 29.09 21.44
N ILE A 268 34.70 29.43 22.51
CA ILE A 268 33.35 30.02 22.62
C ILE A 268 33.16 31.25 21.72
N ARG A 269 31.99 31.38 21.05
CA ARG A 269 31.21 32.64 20.90
C ARG A 269 29.82 32.40 20.28
N LYS A 270 28.90 33.31 20.65
CA LYS A 270 27.45 33.38 20.40
C LYS A 270 27.06 33.47 18.91
N GLY A 271 25.80 33.11 18.60
CA GLY A 271 25.17 33.09 17.25
C GLY A 271 25.16 34.43 16.49
N PRO A 272 24.55 34.50 15.28
CA PRO A 272 23.07 34.49 15.19
C PRO A 272 22.45 33.86 13.90
N THR A 273 21.13 33.63 13.98
CA THR A 273 20.07 33.69 12.93
C THR A 273 20.20 32.96 11.57
N ILE A 274 19.16 32.15 11.31
CA ILE A 274 18.76 31.50 10.06
C ILE A 274 18.27 32.55 9.04
N PRO A 275 18.56 32.38 7.73
CA PRO A 275 17.65 32.80 6.67
C PRO A 275 16.94 31.59 6.03
N ASN A 276 15.61 31.71 5.91
CA ASN A 276 14.77 30.93 5.02
C ASN A 276 15.30 31.05 3.59
N ASP A 277 15.47 29.90 2.91
CA ASP A 277 15.28 29.69 1.47
C ASP A 277 16.08 28.46 1.00
N ALA A 278 15.50 27.26 1.15
CA ALA A 278 15.94 26.07 0.42
C ALA A 278 14.89 25.77 -0.66
N ILE A 279 15.17 26.31 -1.84
CA ILE A 279 14.40 26.22 -3.07
C ILE A 279 14.34 24.76 -3.56
N PHE A 280 13.12 24.32 -3.91
CA PHE A 280 12.82 23.09 -4.61
C PHE A 280 13.63 22.97 -5.92
N SER A 281 14.42 21.90 -6.06
CA SER A 281 14.99 21.51 -7.36
C SER A 281 14.05 20.51 -8.05
N PHE A 282 13.19 21.00 -8.94
CA PHE A 282 12.45 20.16 -9.87
C PHE A 282 13.20 20.07 -11.20
N HIS A 283 13.64 18.86 -11.57
CA HIS A 283 14.13 18.58 -12.92
C HIS A 283 12.96 18.62 -13.91
N LYS A 284 12.90 19.67 -14.74
CA LYS A 284 12.02 19.74 -15.91
C LYS A 284 12.52 18.78 -16.99
N ILE A 285 11.80 17.69 -17.23
CA ILE A 285 11.95 16.90 -18.46
C ILE A 285 11.17 17.62 -19.57
N LYS A 286 11.89 18.18 -20.56
CA LYS A 286 11.32 18.71 -21.80
C LYS A 286 10.89 17.53 -22.68
N LEU A 287 9.60 17.36 -22.92
CA LEU A 287 9.11 16.57 -24.05
C LEU A 287 9.28 17.40 -25.33
N LYS A 288 10.04 16.87 -26.29
CA LYS A 288 10.13 17.43 -27.66
C LYS A 288 8.78 17.19 -28.36
N LYS A 289 8.39 18.20 -29.14
CA LYS A 289 7.15 18.28 -29.93
C LYS A 289 7.02 17.15 -30.95
#